data_AF-A0A2H0AN80-F1
#
_entry.id   AF-A0A2H0AN80-F1
#
_cell.length_a   1.000
_cell.length_b   1.000
_cell.length_c   1.000
_cell.angle_alpha   90.00
_cell.angle_beta   90.00
_cell.angle_gamma   90.00
#
_symmetry.space_group_name_H-M   'P 1'
#
loop_
_entity.id
_entity.type
_entity.pdbx_description
1 polymer ?
#
loop_
_entity_poly.entity_id
_entity_poly.type
_entity_poly.pdbx_seq_one_letter_code
_entity_poly.pdbx_strand_id
1 'polypeptide(L)'
;MNLPSLILLILLILQTVEAKGAELVIDDYSMGIGAHWESKSFKGMTLYSINEDGGRRCIRAQSRASASALYYRLKFDPREYPVIRWGWKIDGIISPGDARKKKGDDYAARVYVVFPSLFFWKTRALNYIWANRLPRGEAVANPFTANAIMIAVQSGNDHSGKWMEERRNILDDF
;
A
#
# COMPACT_ATOMS: atom_id res chain seq x y z
N MET A 1 -2.47 -23.60 67.16
CA MET A 1 -2.09 -24.30 65.91
C MET A 1 -2.75 -23.57 64.76
N ASN A 2 -1.93 -23.16 63.79
CA ASN A 2 -2.13 -22.02 62.90
C ASN A 2 -3.09 -22.33 61.75
N LEU A 3 -4.02 -21.40 61.47
CA LEU A 3 -4.81 -21.38 60.23
C LEU A 3 -3.91 -20.81 59.11
N PRO A 4 -3.77 -21.44 57.93
CA PRO A 4 -3.03 -20.83 56.83
C PRO A 4 -3.93 -19.81 56.12
N SER A 5 -3.47 -18.57 56.05
CA SER A 5 -4.07 -17.49 55.26
C SER A 5 -4.09 -17.86 53.78
N LEU A 6 -5.29 -18.03 53.21
CA LEU A 6 -5.49 -18.18 51.78
C LEU A 6 -5.42 -16.79 51.14
N ILE A 7 -4.25 -16.43 50.60
CA ILE A 7 -4.08 -15.24 49.77
C ILE A 7 -4.75 -15.53 48.43
N LEU A 8 -5.96 -15.00 48.24
CA LEU A 8 -6.64 -14.99 46.95
C LEU A 8 -5.93 -13.98 46.04
N LEU A 9 -4.97 -14.45 45.25
CA LEU A 9 -4.29 -13.65 44.23
C LEU A 9 -5.25 -13.42 43.06
N ILE A 10 -5.96 -12.29 43.07
CA ILE A 10 -6.74 -11.84 41.91
C ILE A 10 -5.75 -11.40 40.84
N LEU A 11 -5.47 -12.27 39.88
CA LEU A 11 -4.77 -11.95 38.64
C LEU A 11 -5.67 -11.03 37.81
N LEU A 12 -5.48 -9.72 37.97
CA LEU A 12 -6.08 -8.72 37.09
C LEU A 12 -5.37 -8.81 35.73
N ILE A 13 -5.95 -9.54 34.79
CA ILE A 13 -5.51 -9.51 33.39
C ILE A 13 -5.87 -8.12 32.86
N LEU A 14 -4.89 -7.22 32.79
CA LEU A 14 -5.04 -5.98 32.03
C LEU A 14 -5.26 -6.36 30.57
N GLN A 15 -6.51 -6.41 30.14
CA GLN A 15 -6.82 -6.42 28.72
C GLN A 15 -6.52 -5.00 28.21
N THR A 16 -5.44 -4.86 27.47
CA THR A 16 -5.19 -3.65 26.69
C THR A 16 -6.25 -3.59 25.60
N VAL A 17 -7.30 -2.81 25.82
CA VAL A 17 -8.23 -2.44 24.76
C VAL A 17 -7.45 -1.48 23.86
N GLU A 18 -6.98 -1.96 22.71
CA GLU A 18 -6.49 -1.07 21.66
C GLU A 18 -7.65 -0.15 21.25
N ALA A 19 -7.46 1.16 21.46
CA ALA A 19 -8.40 2.15 20.97
C ALA A 19 -8.44 2.02 19.44
N LYS A 20 -9.54 1.48 18.90
CA LYS A 20 -9.84 1.57 17.47
C LYS A 20 -10.05 3.04 17.14
N GLY A 21 -9.03 3.68 16.59
CA GLY A 21 -9.19 4.97 15.91
C GLY A 21 -10.23 4.85 14.80
N ALA A 22 -10.86 5.96 14.44
CA ALA A 22 -11.77 5.99 13.30
C ALA A 22 -11.02 5.46 12.05
N GLU A 23 -11.59 4.45 11.38
CA GLU A 23 -11.04 3.91 10.14
C GLU A 23 -11.88 4.40 8.97
N LEU A 24 -11.24 5.00 7.97
CA LEU A 24 -11.85 5.29 6.68
C LEU A 24 -11.55 4.13 5.73
N VAL A 25 -12.56 3.30 5.45
CA VAL A 25 -12.43 2.21 4.47
C VAL A 25 -12.48 2.79 3.06
N ILE A 26 -11.41 2.60 2.28
CA ILE A 26 -11.35 3.02 0.88
C ILE A 26 -12.24 2.12 0.03
N ASP A 27 -12.01 0.80 0.10
CA ASP A 27 -12.85 -0.22 -0.51
C ASP A 27 -12.50 -1.60 0.09
N ASP A 28 -13.50 -2.44 0.35
CA ASP A 28 -13.37 -3.85 0.74
C ASP A 28 -13.68 -4.82 -0.41
N TYR A 29 -14.04 -4.25 -1.57
CA TYR A 29 -14.43 -4.93 -2.80
C TYR A 29 -15.67 -5.83 -2.64
N SER A 30 -16.45 -5.69 -1.58
CA SER A 30 -17.67 -6.46 -1.31
C SER A 30 -18.70 -6.37 -2.45
N MET A 31 -18.74 -5.23 -3.13
CA MET A 31 -19.60 -4.94 -4.28
C MET A 31 -18.85 -4.96 -5.63
N GLY A 32 -17.62 -5.46 -5.63
CA GLY A 32 -16.71 -5.48 -6.77
C GLY A 32 -15.95 -4.17 -6.97
N ILE A 33 -15.48 -3.90 -8.20
CA ILE A 33 -14.80 -2.63 -8.51
C ILE A 33 -15.89 -1.56 -8.70
N GLY A 34 -16.19 -0.84 -7.63
CA GLY A 34 -17.28 0.14 -7.58
C GLY A 34 -17.05 1.39 -8.47
N ALA A 35 -18.09 2.20 -8.61
CA ALA A 35 -18.10 3.39 -9.48
C ALA A 35 -17.09 4.50 -9.08
N HIS A 36 -16.55 4.44 -7.86
CA HIS A 36 -15.52 5.38 -7.40
C HIS A 36 -14.12 5.06 -7.91
N TRP A 37 -13.90 3.86 -8.45
CA TRP A 37 -12.66 3.51 -9.14
C TRP A 37 -12.70 3.99 -10.58
N GLU A 38 -11.72 4.79 -10.94
CA GLU A 38 -11.51 5.27 -12.29
C GLU A 38 -10.25 4.63 -12.88
N SER A 39 -10.20 4.49 -14.21
CA SER A 39 -9.02 4.00 -14.92
C SER A 39 -8.40 5.09 -15.78
N LYS A 40 -7.06 5.13 -15.83
CA LYS A 40 -6.31 6.00 -16.73
C LYS A 40 -5.21 5.22 -17.44
N SER A 41 -5.26 5.21 -18.77
CA SER A 41 -4.20 4.63 -19.61
C SER A 41 -3.03 5.60 -19.78
N PHE A 42 -1.82 5.06 -19.75
CA PHE A 42 -0.60 5.73 -20.20
C PHE A 42 -0.03 5.02 -21.45
N LYS A 43 -0.16 3.69 -21.50
CA LYS A 43 0.16 2.84 -22.66
C LYS A 43 -0.67 1.55 -22.59
N GLY A 44 -1.68 1.39 -23.44
CA GLY A 44 -2.56 0.22 -23.36
C GLY A 44 -3.30 0.11 -22.02
N MET A 45 -3.94 -1.03 -21.75
CA MET A 45 -4.76 -1.22 -20.56
C MET A 45 -4.33 -2.45 -19.79
N THR A 46 -4.09 -2.28 -18.49
CA THR A 46 -4.07 -3.37 -17.52
C THR A 46 -5.51 -3.83 -17.29
N LEU A 47 -5.75 -5.14 -17.34
CA LEU A 47 -7.03 -5.74 -16.99
C LEU A 47 -7.13 -5.84 -15.47
N TYR A 48 -8.10 -5.13 -14.90
CA TYR A 48 -8.44 -5.21 -13.48
C TYR A 48 -9.71 -6.03 -13.31
N SER A 49 -9.69 -7.03 -12.43
CA SER A 49 -10.85 -7.88 -12.14
C SER A 49 -10.92 -8.19 -10.65
N ILE A 50 -12.12 -8.43 -10.14
CA ILE A 50 -12.29 -9.00 -8.80
C ILE A 50 -11.81 -10.44 -8.83
N ASN A 51 -11.08 -10.82 -7.79
CA ASN A 51 -10.64 -12.17 -7.57
C ASN A 51 -10.72 -12.51 -6.07
N GLU A 52 -10.68 -13.80 -5.77
CA GLU A 52 -10.44 -14.30 -4.43
C GLU A 52 -9.14 -15.11 -4.42
N ASP A 53 -8.31 -14.90 -3.42
CA ASP A 53 -7.04 -15.60 -3.26
C ASP A 53 -6.79 -15.87 -1.78
N GLY A 54 -6.75 -17.15 -1.40
CA GLY A 54 -6.60 -17.56 0.01
C GLY A 54 -7.72 -17.05 0.92
N GLY A 55 -8.96 -17.00 0.43
CA GLY A 55 -10.11 -16.48 1.17
C GLY A 55 -10.14 -14.94 1.29
N ARG A 56 -9.21 -14.24 0.63
CA ARG A 56 -9.17 -12.79 0.58
C ARG A 56 -9.69 -12.28 -0.76
N ARG A 57 -10.68 -11.40 -0.71
CA ARG A 57 -11.13 -10.68 -1.89
C ARG A 57 -10.13 -9.58 -2.27
N CYS A 58 -9.80 -9.48 -3.54
CA CYS A 58 -8.83 -8.50 -4.02
C CYS A 58 -9.09 -8.09 -5.48
N ILE A 59 -8.43 -7.01 -5.89
CA ILE A 59 -8.28 -6.68 -7.30
C ILE A 59 -7.08 -7.43 -7.86
N ARG A 60 -7.31 -8.24 -8.90
CA ARG A 60 -6.25 -8.82 -9.71
C ARG A 60 -5.95 -7.88 -10.88
N ALA A 61 -4.69 -7.47 -11.00
CA ALA A 61 -4.19 -6.68 -12.11
C ALA A 61 -3.38 -7.59 -13.06
N GLN A 62 -3.76 -7.63 -14.34
CA GLN A 62 -3.02 -8.36 -15.38
C GLN A 62 -2.63 -7.39 -16.49
N SER A 63 -1.32 -7.17 -16.66
CA SER A 63 -0.78 -6.31 -17.72
C SER A 63 -0.07 -7.15 -18.78
N ARG A 64 -0.06 -6.65 -20.02
CA ARG A 64 0.71 -7.23 -21.13
C ARG A 64 1.35 -6.09 -21.90
N ALA A 65 2.61 -5.79 -21.58
CA ALA A 65 3.35 -4.64 -22.13
C ALA A 65 2.58 -3.31 -22.05
N SER A 66 1.76 -3.15 -21.01
CA SER A 66 0.84 -2.03 -20.78
C SER A 66 1.14 -1.31 -19.46
N ALA A 67 0.72 -0.04 -19.39
CA ALA A 67 0.77 0.79 -18.21
C ALA A 67 -0.54 1.58 -18.11
N SER A 68 -1.35 1.27 -17.11
CA SER A 68 -2.53 2.04 -16.71
C SER A 68 -2.63 2.08 -15.19
N ALA A 69 -3.32 3.09 -14.66
CA ALA A 69 -3.69 3.17 -13.25
C ALA A 69 -5.17 2.85 -13.07
N LEU A 70 -5.48 2.14 -11.99
CA LEU A 70 -6.80 2.11 -11.38
C LEU A 70 -6.70 2.94 -10.10
N TYR A 71 -7.51 3.99 -9.96
CA TYR A 71 -7.37 4.94 -8.86
C TYR A 71 -8.71 5.31 -8.23
N TYR A 72 -8.66 5.63 -6.94
CA TYR A 72 -9.79 6.07 -6.12
C TYR A 72 -9.51 7.51 -5.67
N ARG A 73 -10.47 8.42 -5.87
CA ARG A 73 -10.36 9.80 -5.37
C ARG A 73 -11.07 9.93 -4.03
N LEU A 74 -10.34 10.32 -3.00
CA LEU A 74 -10.91 10.64 -1.70
C LEU A 74 -10.56 12.07 -1.28
N LYS A 75 -11.44 12.67 -0.47
CA LYS A 75 -11.17 13.90 0.28
C LYS A 75 -11.14 13.52 1.76
N PHE A 76 -10.02 13.78 2.44
CA PHE A 76 -9.82 13.50 3.85
C PHE A 76 -8.75 14.44 4.42
N ASP A 77 -8.71 14.62 5.75
CA ASP A 77 -7.61 15.33 6.42
C ASP A 77 -6.52 14.31 6.82
N PRO A 78 -5.29 14.40 6.27
CA PRO A 78 -4.21 13.49 6.64
C PRO A 78 -3.74 13.67 8.09
N ARG A 79 -4.15 14.72 8.80
CA ARG A 79 -3.91 14.87 10.25
C ARG A 79 -4.88 14.04 11.09
N GLU A 80 -6.08 13.76 10.56
CA GLU A 80 -7.06 12.87 11.18
C GLU A 80 -6.81 11.41 10.80
N TYR A 81 -6.47 11.15 9.53
CA TYR A 81 -6.17 9.81 9.00
C TYR A 81 -4.76 9.76 8.39
N PRO A 82 -3.69 9.84 9.22
CA PRO A 82 -2.31 9.87 8.73
C PRO A 82 -1.84 8.53 8.19
N VAL A 83 -2.46 7.43 8.59
CA VAL A 83 -1.99 6.09 8.26
C VAL A 83 -2.85 5.46 7.17
N ILE A 84 -2.20 5.08 6.06
CA ILE A 84 -2.80 4.23 5.02
C ILE A 84 -2.39 2.76 5.24
N ARG A 85 -3.34 1.85 5.01
CA ARG A 85 -3.15 0.40 5.09
C ARG A 85 -3.64 -0.25 3.80
N TRP A 86 -2.89 -1.21 3.28
CA TRP A 86 -3.33 -2.02 2.14
C TRP A 86 -2.63 -3.38 2.17
N GLY A 87 -3.22 -4.34 1.46
CA GLY A 87 -2.62 -5.64 1.22
C GLY A 87 -2.31 -5.82 -0.27
N TRP A 88 -1.21 -6.48 -0.59
CA TRP A 88 -0.87 -6.83 -1.97
C TRP A 88 -0.08 -8.14 -2.06
N LYS A 89 -0.05 -8.72 -3.25
CA LYS A 89 0.73 -9.89 -3.61
C LYS A 89 1.24 -9.72 -5.03
N ILE A 90 2.48 -10.13 -5.28
CA ILE A 90 3.05 -10.24 -6.62
C ILE A 90 3.44 -11.68 -6.91
N ASP A 91 3.38 -12.09 -8.18
CA ASP A 91 3.89 -13.40 -8.61
C ASP A 91 5.43 -13.41 -8.66
N GLY A 92 6.04 -12.26 -9.00
CA GLY A 92 7.47 -12.05 -9.00
C GLY A 92 7.84 -10.65 -9.49
N ILE A 93 9.08 -10.23 -9.24
CA ILE A 93 9.60 -8.92 -9.67
C ILE A 93 9.82 -8.85 -11.19
N ILE A 94 9.99 -7.62 -11.70
CA ILE A 94 10.34 -7.37 -13.10
C ILE A 94 11.86 -7.17 -13.19
N SER A 95 12.62 -8.26 -13.31
CA SER A 95 14.09 -8.25 -13.42
C SER A 95 14.51 -8.00 -14.88
N PRO A 96 14.73 -6.73 -15.28
CA PRO A 96 15.95 -6.04 -14.87
C PRO A 96 15.72 -4.65 -14.23
N GLY A 97 14.50 -4.34 -13.79
CA GLY A 97 14.12 -3.03 -13.27
C GLY A 97 14.98 -2.54 -12.09
N ASP A 98 15.07 -1.23 -11.94
CA ASP A 98 15.80 -0.53 -10.89
C ASP A 98 15.21 0.87 -10.73
N ALA A 99 14.62 1.15 -9.57
CA ALA A 99 13.93 2.40 -9.27
C ALA A 99 14.81 3.65 -9.41
N ARG A 100 16.13 3.48 -9.32
CA ARG A 100 17.11 4.56 -9.44
C ARG A 100 17.34 4.99 -10.89
N LYS A 101 16.79 4.27 -11.87
CA LYS A 101 17.08 4.46 -13.30
C LYS A 101 15.78 4.61 -14.10
N LYS A 102 15.69 5.61 -14.97
CA LYS A 102 14.51 5.83 -15.85
C LYS A 102 14.08 4.57 -16.63
N LYS A 103 15.04 3.85 -17.21
CA LYS A 103 14.76 2.60 -17.97
C LYS A 103 14.30 1.44 -17.09
N GLY A 104 14.45 1.54 -15.77
CA GLY A 104 14.13 0.49 -14.80
C GLY A 104 12.97 0.84 -13.86
N ASP A 105 12.26 1.95 -14.09
CA ASP A 105 11.10 2.38 -13.29
C ASP A 105 9.83 1.59 -13.66
N ASP A 106 9.90 0.27 -13.48
CA ASP A 106 8.82 -0.67 -13.73
C ASP A 106 8.76 -1.70 -12.60
N TYR A 107 7.56 -2.01 -12.12
CA TYR A 107 7.34 -2.80 -10.90
C TYR A 107 6.11 -3.69 -11.06
N ALA A 108 6.14 -4.87 -10.45
CA ALA A 108 4.99 -5.76 -10.45
C ALA A 108 3.76 -5.13 -9.76
N ALA A 109 3.98 -4.31 -8.73
CA ALA A 109 2.94 -3.54 -8.08
C ALA A 109 3.48 -2.22 -7.52
N ARG A 110 2.62 -1.18 -7.56
CA ARG A 110 2.88 0.13 -6.95
C ARG A 110 1.59 0.82 -6.53
N VAL A 111 1.61 1.52 -5.41
CA VAL A 111 0.51 2.35 -4.90
C VAL A 111 0.94 3.80 -4.89
N TYR A 112 0.09 4.68 -5.44
CA TYR A 112 0.30 6.13 -5.46
C TYR A 112 -0.59 6.78 -4.41
N VAL A 113 -0.01 7.66 -3.60
CA VAL A 113 -0.75 8.70 -2.86
C VAL A 113 -0.42 10.03 -3.53
N VAL A 114 -1.40 10.60 -4.22
CA VAL A 114 -1.22 11.82 -5.03
C VAL A 114 -1.85 13.00 -4.33
N PHE A 115 -1.07 14.05 -4.11
CA PHE A 115 -1.51 15.33 -3.57
C PHE A 115 -1.64 16.34 -4.72
N PRO A 116 -2.85 16.50 -5.29
CA PRO A 116 -3.06 17.40 -6.42
C PRO A 116 -2.84 18.84 -6.01
N SER A 117 -2.33 19.65 -6.93
CA SER A 117 -2.21 21.10 -6.77
C SER A 117 -2.96 21.80 -7.90
N LEU A 118 -3.34 23.07 -7.68
CA LEU A 118 -3.98 23.91 -8.70
C LEU A 118 -3.12 24.01 -9.97
N PHE A 119 -1.81 23.91 -9.80
CA PHE A 119 -0.84 23.86 -10.89
C PHE A 119 -0.31 22.43 -11.02
N PHE A 120 -0.54 21.78 -12.17
CA PHE A 120 -0.21 20.36 -12.33
C PHE A 120 1.27 20.05 -12.08
N TRP A 121 2.18 20.98 -12.41
CA TRP A 121 3.62 20.85 -12.16
C TRP A 121 4.02 20.95 -10.68
N LYS A 122 3.08 21.28 -9.79
CA LYS A 122 3.26 21.24 -8.33
C LYS A 122 2.58 20.02 -7.68
N THR A 123 1.99 19.13 -8.47
CA THR A 123 1.44 17.86 -7.95
C THR A 123 2.58 17.05 -7.34
N ARG A 124 2.42 16.62 -6.10
CA ARG A 124 3.38 15.76 -5.38
C ARG A 124 2.81 14.37 -5.19
N ALA A 125 3.67 13.35 -5.11
CA ALA A 125 3.22 11.98 -4.90
C ALA A 125 4.19 11.14 -4.06
N LEU A 126 3.61 10.26 -3.25
CA LEU A 126 4.32 9.13 -2.62
C LEU A 126 4.03 7.88 -3.43
N ASN A 127 5.06 7.16 -3.83
CA ASN A 127 4.94 5.93 -4.59
C ASN A 127 5.50 4.77 -3.78
N TYR A 128 4.63 3.99 -3.15
CA TYR A 128 5.01 2.77 -2.46
C TYR A 128 5.18 1.65 -3.48
N ILE A 129 6.38 1.09 -3.57
CA ILE A 129 6.73 0.10 -4.58
C ILE A 129 7.12 -1.23 -3.97
N TRP A 130 6.74 -2.31 -4.66
CA TRP A 130 7.46 -3.56 -4.55
C TRP A 130 8.68 -3.48 -5.45
N ALA A 131 9.81 -3.10 -4.87
CA ALA A 131 11.02 -2.83 -5.60
C ALA A 131 11.63 -4.10 -6.21
N ASN A 132 12.27 -3.97 -7.37
CA ASN A 132 13.04 -5.07 -7.94
C ASN A 132 14.40 -5.23 -7.24
N ARG A 133 15.05 -4.10 -6.90
CA ARG A 133 16.44 -4.06 -6.38
C ARG A 133 16.69 -3.01 -5.28
N LEU A 134 15.83 -2.00 -5.16
CA LEU A 134 15.99 -0.98 -4.12
C LEU A 134 15.71 -1.65 -2.76
N PRO A 135 16.63 -1.62 -1.78
CA PRO A 135 16.42 -2.26 -0.49
C PRO A 135 15.15 -1.77 0.20
N ARG A 136 14.45 -2.67 0.89
CA ARG A 136 13.26 -2.33 1.67
C ARG A 136 13.61 -1.27 2.71
N GLY A 137 12.77 -0.23 2.81
CA GLY A 137 12.95 0.91 3.70
C GLY A 137 13.65 2.11 3.04
N GLU A 138 14.34 1.91 1.90
CA GLU A 138 14.95 3.03 1.18
C GLU A 138 13.93 3.83 0.37
N ALA A 139 14.23 5.12 0.21
CA ALA A 139 13.47 6.05 -0.60
C ALA A 139 14.38 6.77 -1.59
N VAL A 140 13.91 6.95 -2.83
CA VAL A 140 14.63 7.66 -3.90
C VAL A 140 13.69 8.56 -4.67
N ALA A 141 14.18 9.69 -5.18
CA ALA A 141 13.38 10.52 -6.09
C ALA A 141 12.98 9.73 -7.33
N ASN A 142 11.76 9.96 -7.84
CA ASN A 142 11.33 9.33 -9.08
C ASN A 142 12.26 9.80 -10.24
N PRO A 143 12.74 8.89 -11.09
CA PRO A 143 13.73 9.24 -12.09
C PRO A 143 13.19 10.15 -13.20
N PHE A 144 11.87 10.32 -13.34
CA PHE A 144 11.24 11.24 -14.31
C PHE A 144 10.87 12.59 -13.70
N THR A 145 10.66 12.68 -12.38
CA THR A 145 10.28 13.93 -11.72
C THR A 145 10.69 13.94 -10.26
N ALA A 146 11.22 15.07 -9.78
CA ALA A 146 11.55 15.27 -8.37
C ALA A 146 10.30 15.47 -7.48
N ASN A 147 9.12 15.63 -8.06
CA ASN A 147 7.88 15.82 -7.30
C ASN A 147 7.30 14.51 -6.73
N ALA A 148 7.88 13.37 -7.09
CA ALA A 148 7.47 12.08 -6.57
C ALA A 148 8.67 11.38 -5.91
N ILE A 149 8.40 10.71 -4.79
CA ILE A 149 9.38 9.86 -4.12
C ILE A 149 8.93 8.41 -4.19
N MET A 150 9.87 7.52 -4.52
CA MET A 150 9.69 6.07 -4.59
C MET A 150 10.17 5.49 -3.27
N ILE A 151 9.28 4.81 -2.54
CA ILE A 151 9.58 4.20 -1.23
C ILE A 151 9.43 2.69 -1.37
N ALA A 152 10.53 1.95 -1.16
CA ALA A 152 10.52 0.50 -1.20
C ALA A 152 9.90 -0.06 0.09
N VAL A 153 8.64 -0.48 0.01
CA VAL A 153 7.93 -1.13 1.14
C VAL A 153 8.12 -2.66 1.12
N GLN A 154 8.38 -3.21 -0.06
CA GLN A 154 8.89 -4.57 -0.28
C GLN A 154 10.01 -4.54 -1.33
N SER A 155 10.84 -5.59 -1.37
CA SER A 155 11.90 -5.71 -2.37
C SER A 155 12.22 -7.16 -2.70
N GLY A 156 12.55 -7.43 -3.96
CA GLY A 156 12.95 -8.76 -4.40
C GLY A 156 11.82 -9.80 -4.37
N ASN A 157 12.20 -11.07 -4.50
CA ASN A 157 11.28 -12.21 -4.58
C ASN A 157 11.09 -12.96 -3.25
N ASP A 158 11.73 -12.54 -2.16
CA ASP A 158 11.68 -13.29 -0.88
C ASP A 158 10.24 -13.48 -0.36
N HIS A 159 9.36 -12.53 -0.67
CA HIS A 159 7.94 -12.56 -0.35
C HIS A 159 7.02 -12.75 -1.58
N SER A 160 7.57 -13.09 -2.75
CA SER A 160 6.72 -13.34 -3.93
C SER A 160 5.79 -14.53 -3.68
N GLY A 161 4.57 -14.44 -4.20
CA GLY A 161 3.52 -15.44 -3.95
C GLY A 161 2.87 -15.37 -2.57
N LYS A 162 3.26 -14.41 -1.71
CA LYS A 162 2.66 -14.21 -0.37
C LYS A 162 1.95 -12.86 -0.28
N TRP A 163 0.84 -12.84 0.46
CA TRP A 163 0.18 -11.58 0.82
C TRP A 163 1.02 -10.82 1.84
N MET A 164 1.28 -9.56 1.54
CA MET A 164 1.96 -8.63 2.44
C MET A 164 1.01 -7.50 2.80
N GLU A 165 0.91 -7.21 4.10
CA GLU A 165 0.24 -6.03 4.61
C GLU A 165 1.23 -4.89 4.75
N GLU A 166 0.84 -3.72 4.26
CA GLU A 166 1.60 -2.49 4.43
C GLU A 166 0.82 -1.52 5.32
N ARG A 167 1.56 -0.77 6.14
CA ARG A 167 1.05 0.32 6.98
C ARG A 167 2.05 1.46 6.90
N ARG A 168 1.62 2.62 6.37
CA ARG A 168 2.49 3.79 6.18
C ARG A 168 1.83 5.05 6.70
N ASN A 169 2.61 5.89 7.39
CA ASN A 169 2.18 7.23 7.74
C ASN A 169 2.51 8.17 6.59
N ILE A 170 1.48 8.68 5.91
CA ILE A 170 1.66 9.53 4.73
C ILE A 170 2.19 10.92 5.08
N LEU A 171 2.05 11.38 6.33
CA LEU A 171 2.63 12.65 6.78
C LEU A 171 4.12 12.51 7.04
N ASP A 172 4.56 11.40 7.64
CA ASP A 172 5.99 11.15 7.89
C ASP A 172 6.75 10.90 6.58
N ASP A 173 6.07 10.32 5.59
CA ASP A 173 6.64 9.99 4.29
C ASP A 173 6.67 11.17 3.30
N PHE A 174 5.99 12.30 3.59
CA PHE A 174 5.78 13.44 2.69
C PHE A 174 6.63 14.68 2.98
#